data_AF-A0A146M3M7-F1
#
_entry.id   AF-A0A146M3M7-F1
#
_cell.length_a   1.000
_cell.length_b   1.000
_cell.length_c   1.000
_cell.angle_alpha   90.00
_cell.angle_beta   90.00
_cell.angle_gamma   90.00
#
_symmetry.space_group_name_H-M   'P 1'
#
loop_
_entity.id
_entity.type
_entity.pdbx_description
1 polymer ?
#
loop_
_entity_poly.entity_id
_entity_poly.type
_entity_poly.pdbx_seq_one_letter_code
_entity_poly.pdbx_strand_id
1 'polypeptide(L)'
;MTEAFLGLAGKTPKLMSLLMEHNGVKILQLVIWEDLSFVFRKRLLYRFKKLLKTLPSPQRKDLINKSNFLKSSFVVMLPFCGDYEFQEYLTELLVRLAMSQKNWKNMLMSWFTKFPTMASGIALLNIKNYEVSCRKFLNAINESQPCDGRVHSLPCLHAVVSGSVELLKPMTSSG
;
A
#
# COMPACT_ATOMS: atom_id res chain seq x y z
N MET A 1 4.30 25.94 0.06
CA MET A 1 2.82 25.92 -0.07
C MET A 1 2.22 24.51 0.15
N THR A 2 2.89 23.44 -0.28
CA THR A 2 2.45 22.03 -0.19
C THR A 2 2.46 21.41 1.22
N GLU A 3 3.45 21.71 2.05
CA GLU A 3 3.52 21.22 3.45
C GLU A 3 2.39 21.80 4.32
N ALA A 4 2.02 23.07 4.10
CA ALA A 4 0.89 23.71 4.78
C ALA A 4 -0.45 23.07 4.37
N PHE A 5 -0.61 22.71 3.09
CA PHE A 5 -1.83 22.08 2.57
C PHE A 5 -2.03 20.66 3.11
N LEU A 6 -0.98 19.85 3.18
CA LEU A 6 -1.01 18.52 3.80
C LEU A 6 -1.06 18.58 5.33
N GLY A 7 -0.50 19.63 5.94
CA GLY A 7 -0.59 19.92 7.37
C GLY A 7 -2.02 20.27 7.79
N LEU A 8 -2.70 21.14 7.04
CA LEU A 8 -4.10 21.53 7.25
C LEU A 8 -5.07 20.39 6.97
N ALA A 9 -4.92 19.71 5.82
CA ALA A 9 -5.74 18.55 5.50
C ALA A 9 -5.52 17.38 6.48
N GLY A 10 -4.32 17.27 7.08
CA GLY A 10 -4.05 16.31 8.14
C GLY A 10 -4.75 16.60 9.48
N LYS A 11 -5.09 17.87 9.75
CA LYS A 11 -5.72 18.30 11.01
C LYS A 11 -7.24 18.24 10.96
N THR A 12 -7.86 18.14 9.79
CA THR A 12 -9.31 18.18 9.64
C THR A 12 -9.80 17.03 8.76
N PRO A 13 -10.26 15.90 9.35
CA PRO A 13 -10.77 14.74 8.60
C PRO A 13 -11.84 15.08 7.57
N LYS A 14 -12.69 16.09 7.84
CA LYS A 14 -13.70 16.63 6.92
C LYS A 14 -13.10 17.26 5.66
N LEU A 15 -12.10 18.13 5.80
CA LEU A 15 -11.43 18.77 4.65
C LEU A 15 -10.77 17.72 3.76
N MET A 16 -10.17 16.72 4.38
CA MET A 16 -9.48 15.66 3.66
C MET A 16 -10.46 14.70 2.97
N SER A 17 -11.61 14.40 3.58
CA SER A 17 -12.70 13.66 2.91
C SER A 17 -13.20 14.41 1.66
N LEU A 18 -13.39 15.73 1.76
CA LEU A 18 -13.82 16.58 0.65
C LEU A 18 -12.77 16.61 -0.48
N LEU A 19 -11.49 16.70 -0.12
CA LEU A 19 -10.38 16.65 -1.07
C LEU A 19 -10.31 15.30 -1.80
N MET A 20 -10.59 14.18 -1.12
CA MET A 20 -10.62 12.88 -1.78
C MET A 20 -11.81 12.70 -2.71
N GLU A 21 -12.98 13.21 -2.34
CA GLU A 21 -14.19 13.12 -3.16
C GLU A 21 -14.01 13.81 -4.52
N HIS A 22 -13.34 14.96 -4.55
CA HIS A 22 -13.14 15.72 -5.78
C HIS A 22 -11.78 15.51 -6.46
N ASN A 23 -10.73 15.13 -5.72
CA ASN A 23 -9.36 15.06 -6.22
C ASN A 23 -8.65 13.72 -5.95
N GLY A 24 -9.36 12.68 -5.51
CA GLY A 24 -8.75 11.39 -5.14
C GLY A 24 -7.83 10.80 -6.21
N VAL A 25 -8.25 10.84 -7.49
CA VAL A 25 -7.43 10.39 -8.62
C VAL A 25 -6.17 11.23 -8.79
N LYS A 26 -6.28 12.56 -8.71
CA LYS A 26 -5.13 13.48 -8.83
C LYS A 26 -4.12 13.26 -7.70
N ILE A 27 -4.60 13.05 -6.48
CA ILE A 27 -3.74 12.73 -5.33
C ILE A 27 -2.98 11.42 -5.58
N LEU A 28 -3.65 10.40 -6.12
CA LEU A 28 -3.01 9.13 -6.48
C LEU A 28 -2.02 9.27 -7.65
N GLN A 29 -2.27 10.18 -8.61
CA GLN A 29 -1.30 10.51 -9.65
C GLN A 29 0.00 11.09 -9.07
N LEU A 30 -0.08 11.93 -8.04
CA LEU A 30 1.11 12.45 -7.36
C LEU A 30 1.94 11.33 -6.69
N VAL A 31 1.32 10.22 -6.29
CA VAL A 31 2.04 9.07 -5.69
C VAL A 31 2.92 8.37 -6.73
N ILE A 32 2.50 8.32 -7.99
CA ILE A 32 3.27 7.69 -9.08
C ILE A 32 4.18 8.67 -9.82
N TRP A 33 4.11 9.97 -9.51
CA TRP A 33 4.93 10.97 -10.19
C TRP A 33 6.37 10.92 -9.68
N GLU A 34 7.29 10.40 -10.50
CA GLU A 34 8.67 10.11 -10.10
C GLU A 34 9.51 11.36 -9.77
N ASP A 35 9.18 12.52 -10.33
CA ASP A 35 9.85 13.79 -10.03
C ASP A 35 9.55 14.30 -8.61
N LEU A 36 8.49 13.80 -7.97
CA LEU A 36 8.20 14.12 -6.57
C LEU A 36 9.08 13.30 -5.63
N SER A 37 9.57 13.97 -4.59
CA SER A 37 10.43 13.32 -3.60
C SER A 37 9.76 12.07 -3.00
N PHE A 38 10.54 11.00 -2.87
CA PHE A 38 10.03 9.73 -2.35
C PHE A 38 9.35 9.89 -0.98
N VAL A 39 9.94 10.68 -0.08
CA VAL A 39 9.39 10.97 1.25
C VAL A 39 8.00 11.60 1.15
N PHE A 40 7.79 12.52 0.22
CA PHE A 40 6.50 13.15 -0.01
C PHE A 40 5.48 12.15 -0.55
N ARG A 41 5.84 11.37 -1.57
CA ARG A 41 4.97 10.31 -2.13
C ARG A 41 4.54 9.31 -1.08
N LYS A 42 5.49 8.85 -0.24
CA LYS A 42 5.24 7.92 0.88
C LYS A 42 4.26 8.50 1.89
N ARG A 43 4.49 9.75 2.32
CA ARG A 43 3.61 10.45 3.26
C ARG A 43 2.21 10.68 2.69
N LEU A 44 2.12 11.01 1.40
CA LEU A 44 0.86 11.18 0.70
C LEU A 44 0.07 9.87 0.63
N LEU A 45 0.74 8.78 0.23
CA LEU A 45 0.15 7.45 0.17
C LEU A 45 -0.32 6.98 1.55
N TYR A 46 0.48 7.18 2.60
CA TYR A 46 0.10 6.88 3.98
C TYR A 46 -1.19 7.58 4.41
N ARG A 47 -1.28 8.90 4.15
CA ARG A 47 -2.47 9.69 4.46
C ARG A 47 -3.67 9.18 3.66
N PHE A 48 -3.49 8.95 2.36
CA PHE A 48 -4.53 8.45 1.48
C PHE A 48 -5.09 7.10 1.95
N LYS A 49 -4.22 6.13 2.28
CA LYS A 49 -4.64 4.81 2.76
C LYS A 49 -5.45 4.91 4.04
N LYS A 50 -5.06 5.79 4.97
CA LYS A 50 -5.79 6.02 6.24
C LYS A 50 -7.19 6.55 6.00
N LEU A 51 -7.34 7.50 5.08
CA LEU A 51 -8.63 8.08 4.75
C LEU A 51 -9.53 7.12 3.97
N LEU A 52 -8.93 6.26 3.14
CA LEU A 52 -9.69 5.22 2.44
C LEU A 52 -10.43 4.29 3.42
N LYS A 53 -9.95 4.16 4.66
CA LYS A 53 -10.65 3.43 5.74
C LYS A 53 -11.99 4.05 6.12
N THR A 54 -12.10 5.37 6.01
CA THR A 54 -13.30 6.12 6.41
C THR A 54 -14.25 6.38 5.24
N LEU A 55 -13.83 6.10 4.00
CA LEU A 55 -14.66 6.36 2.82
C LEU A 55 -15.76 5.29 2.61
N PRO A 56 -17.03 5.72 2.38
CA PRO A 56 -18.12 4.83 2.00
C PRO A 56 -17.82 3.99 0.75
N SER A 57 -18.46 2.82 0.65
CA SER A 57 -18.28 1.90 -0.49
C SER A 57 -18.57 2.55 -1.86
N PRO A 58 -19.62 3.37 -2.05
CA PRO A 58 -19.87 4.03 -3.34
C PRO A 58 -18.74 4.94 -3.82
N GLN A 59 -18.18 5.76 -2.93
CA GLN A 59 -17.05 6.65 -3.25
C GLN A 59 -15.79 5.84 -3.59
N ARG A 60 -15.55 4.72 -2.89
CA ARG A 60 -14.46 3.80 -3.24
C ARG A 60 -14.65 3.18 -4.62
N LYS A 61 -15.87 2.79 -4.99
CA LYS A 61 -16.18 2.29 -6.35
C LYS A 61 -15.94 3.34 -7.43
N ASP A 62 -16.38 4.57 -7.18
CA ASP A 62 -16.15 5.69 -8.11
C ASP A 62 -14.65 5.94 -8.33
N LEU A 63 -13.86 5.96 -7.25
CA LEU A 63 -12.41 6.08 -7.31
C LEU A 63 -11.77 4.94 -8.11
N ILE A 64 -12.21 3.68 -7.92
CA ILE A 64 -11.76 2.52 -8.71
C ILE A 64 -12.06 2.73 -10.20
N ASN A 65 -13.28 3.14 -10.54
CA ASN A 65 -13.69 3.27 -11.94
C ASN A 65 -12.88 4.36 -12.65
N LYS A 66 -12.58 5.46 -11.97
CA LYS A 66 -11.80 6.59 -12.49
C LYS A 66 -10.28 6.36 -12.51
N SER A 67 -9.78 5.27 -11.91
CA SER A 67 -8.34 5.05 -11.67
C SER A 67 -7.73 3.88 -12.46
N ASN A 68 -8.31 3.47 -13.60
CA ASN A 68 -7.83 2.30 -14.36
C ASN A 68 -6.32 2.34 -14.67
N PHE A 69 -5.80 3.46 -15.19
CA PHE A 69 -4.36 3.62 -15.45
C PHE A 69 -3.51 3.55 -14.17
N LEU A 70 -4.02 4.11 -13.07
CA LEU A 70 -3.32 4.11 -11.78
C LEU A 70 -3.22 2.70 -11.20
N LYS A 71 -4.22 1.83 -11.38
CA LYS A 71 -4.16 0.43 -10.93
C LYS A 71 -2.96 -0.28 -11.53
N SER A 72 -2.80 -0.21 -12.85
CA SER A 72 -1.67 -0.82 -13.53
C SER A 72 -0.35 -0.21 -13.09
N SER A 73 -0.30 1.12 -12.91
CA SER A 73 0.90 1.80 -12.43
C SER A 73 1.30 1.36 -11.02
N PHE A 74 0.33 1.20 -10.11
CA PHE A 74 0.56 0.72 -8.75
C PHE A 74 1.02 -0.74 -8.71
N VAL A 75 0.41 -1.60 -9.52
CA VAL A 75 0.82 -3.01 -9.63
C VAL A 75 2.27 -3.11 -10.13
N VAL A 76 2.63 -2.35 -11.17
CA VAL A 76 4.01 -2.30 -11.68
C VAL A 76 4.97 -1.72 -10.64
N MET A 77 4.58 -0.64 -9.94
CA MET A 77 5.44 0.02 -8.95
C MET A 77 5.71 -0.84 -7.71
N LEU A 78 4.80 -1.75 -7.34
CA LEU A 78 4.85 -2.52 -6.09
C LEU A 78 6.20 -3.19 -5.81
N PRO A 79 6.80 -4.02 -6.70
CA PRO A 79 8.11 -4.62 -6.47
C PRO A 79 9.29 -3.61 -6.54
N PHE A 80 9.11 -2.48 -7.22
CA PHE A 80 10.21 -1.57 -7.60
C PHE A 80 10.28 -0.28 -6.76
N CYS A 81 9.36 -0.06 -5.82
CA CYS A 81 9.32 1.19 -5.05
C CYS A 81 10.45 1.33 -4.02
N GLY A 82 11.16 0.24 -3.67
CA GLY A 82 12.38 0.27 -2.85
C GLY A 82 12.18 0.52 -1.36
N ASP A 83 10.95 0.46 -0.86
CA ASP A 83 10.66 0.66 0.56
C ASP A 83 9.52 -0.27 0.99
N TYR A 84 9.81 -1.17 1.92
CA TYR A 84 8.87 -2.20 2.36
C TYR A 84 7.57 -1.60 2.94
N GLU A 85 7.67 -0.49 3.67
CA GLU A 85 6.51 0.18 4.24
C GLU A 85 5.64 0.82 3.14
N PHE A 86 6.26 1.38 2.09
CA PHE A 86 5.56 1.85 0.91
C PHE A 86 4.85 0.70 0.18
N GLN A 87 5.49 -0.47 0.05
CA GLN A 87 4.85 -1.68 -0.50
C GLN A 87 3.61 -2.09 0.30
N GLU A 88 3.69 -2.04 1.63
CA GLU A 88 2.56 -2.31 2.53
C GLU A 88 1.44 -1.30 2.32
N TYR A 89 1.77 -0.01 2.25
CA TYR A 89 0.79 1.05 2.04
C TYR A 89 0.06 0.90 0.71
N LEU A 90 0.80 0.52 -0.33
CA LEU A 90 0.28 0.31 -1.67
C LEU A 90 -0.60 -0.94 -1.74
N THR A 91 -0.17 -2.02 -1.09
CA THR A 91 -0.96 -3.25 -0.97
C THR A 91 -2.27 -2.99 -0.24
N GLU A 92 -2.22 -2.27 0.88
CA GLU A 92 -3.43 -1.93 1.65
C GLU A 92 -4.38 -1.05 0.83
N LEU A 93 -3.84 -0.09 0.08
CA LEU A 93 -4.60 0.74 -0.84
C LEU A 93 -5.35 -0.14 -1.87
N LEU A 94 -4.64 -1.00 -2.59
CA LEU A 94 -5.21 -1.84 -3.64
C LEU A 94 -6.28 -2.81 -3.09
N VAL A 95 -6.00 -3.44 -1.94
CA VAL A 95 -6.96 -4.32 -1.25
C VAL A 95 -8.23 -3.56 -0.87
N ARG A 96 -8.11 -2.39 -0.24
CA ARG A 96 -9.26 -1.59 0.21
C ARG A 96 -10.12 -1.05 -0.93
N LEU A 97 -9.47 -0.72 -2.05
CA LEU A 97 -10.16 -0.39 -3.29
C LEU A 97 -10.95 -1.63 -3.74
N ALA A 98 -10.30 -2.77 -3.97
CA ALA A 98 -10.99 -3.98 -4.45
C ALA A 98 -12.15 -4.43 -3.53
N MET A 99 -12.02 -4.29 -2.21
CA MET A 99 -13.01 -4.69 -1.19
C MET A 99 -14.38 -4.00 -1.30
N SER A 100 -14.54 -2.97 -2.14
CA SER A 100 -15.87 -2.42 -2.44
C SER A 100 -16.74 -3.37 -3.28
N GLN A 101 -16.17 -4.48 -3.78
CA GLN A 101 -16.84 -5.48 -4.61
C GLN A 101 -17.03 -6.80 -3.86
N LYS A 102 -18.10 -7.54 -4.17
CA LYS A 102 -18.43 -8.83 -3.51
C LYS A 102 -17.32 -9.88 -3.70
N ASN A 103 -16.70 -9.92 -4.90
CA ASN A 103 -15.61 -10.83 -5.27
C ASN A 103 -14.26 -10.11 -5.32
N TRP A 104 -13.93 -9.35 -4.28
CA TRP A 104 -12.78 -8.45 -4.28
C TRP A 104 -11.44 -9.13 -4.60
N LYS A 105 -11.23 -10.39 -4.17
CA LYS A 105 -9.99 -11.13 -4.50
C LYS A 105 -9.86 -11.35 -6.00
N ASN A 106 -10.92 -11.80 -6.68
CA ASN A 106 -10.90 -12.00 -8.13
C ASN A 106 -10.69 -10.68 -8.87
N MET A 107 -11.32 -9.61 -8.38
CA MET A 107 -11.11 -8.25 -8.90
C MET A 107 -9.66 -7.80 -8.71
N LEU A 108 -9.07 -8.04 -7.54
CA LEU A 108 -7.68 -7.65 -7.28
C LEU A 108 -6.71 -8.47 -8.13
N MET A 109 -6.91 -9.78 -8.23
CA MET A 109 -6.10 -10.66 -9.08
C MET A 109 -6.10 -10.23 -10.55
N SER A 110 -7.24 -9.74 -11.07
CA SER A 110 -7.31 -9.26 -12.45
C SER A 110 -6.49 -8.00 -12.71
N TRP A 111 -6.06 -7.27 -11.67
CA TRP A 111 -5.15 -6.12 -11.83
C TRP A 111 -3.69 -6.57 -12.02
N PHE A 112 -3.36 -7.81 -11.64
CA PHE A 112 -2.01 -8.41 -11.69
C PHE A 112 -1.85 -9.38 -12.87
N THR A 113 -2.61 -9.20 -13.96
CA THR A 113 -2.56 -10.10 -15.14
C THR A 113 -1.16 -10.25 -15.75
N LYS A 114 -0.34 -9.20 -15.69
CA LYS A 114 1.07 -9.23 -16.14
C LYS A 114 2.05 -9.83 -15.13
N PHE A 115 1.58 -10.16 -13.93
CA PHE A 115 2.40 -10.65 -12.83
C PHE A 115 1.75 -11.90 -12.19
N PRO A 116 1.72 -13.05 -12.89
CA PRO A 116 0.98 -14.24 -12.45
C PRO A 116 1.35 -14.72 -11.04
N THR A 117 2.65 -14.70 -10.71
CA THR A 117 3.12 -15.08 -9.36
C THR A 117 2.55 -14.17 -8.27
N MET A 118 2.53 -12.86 -8.52
CA MET A 118 1.92 -11.89 -7.59
C MET A 118 0.40 -12.07 -7.54
N ALA A 119 -0.24 -12.36 -8.68
CA ALA A 119 -1.66 -12.63 -8.75
C ALA A 119 -2.05 -13.83 -7.86
N SER A 120 -1.32 -14.94 -7.94
CA SER A 120 -1.52 -16.10 -7.07
C SER A 120 -1.33 -15.78 -5.60
N GLY A 121 -0.37 -14.91 -5.25
CA GLY A 121 -0.11 -14.48 -3.88
C GLY A 121 -1.30 -13.76 -3.22
N ILE A 122 -2.17 -13.10 -3.99
CA ILE A 122 -3.37 -12.41 -3.46
C ILE A 122 -4.33 -13.40 -2.79
N ALA A 123 -4.38 -14.65 -3.25
CA ALA A 123 -5.23 -15.68 -2.63
C ALA A 123 -4.91 -15.86 -1.15
N LEU A 124 -3.64 -15.68 -0.77
CA LEU A 124 -3.11 -15.85 0.59
C LEU A 124 -3.41 -14.67 1.52
N LEU A 125 -3.86 -13.52 1.00
CA LEU A 125 -4.22 -12.38 1.82
C LEU A 125 -5.45 -12.71 2.70
N ASN A 126 -5.31 -12.45 4.00
CA ASN A 126 -6.33 -12.71 5.01
C ASN A 126 -6.65 -11.40 5.74
N ILE A 127 -7.86 -10.88 5.57
CA ILE A 127 -8.28 -9.62 6.19
C ILE A 127 -8.30 -9.68 7.72
N LYS A 128 -8.60 -10.85 8.32
CA LYS A 128 -8.60 -11.04 9.77
C LYS A 128 -7.19 -11.04 10.37
N ASN A 129 -6.20 -11.45 9.58
CA ASN A 129 -4.79 -11.46 9.97
C ASN A 129 -3.97 -10.73 8.90
N TYR A 130 -4.37 -9.48 8.61
CA TYR A 130 -3.87 -8.73 7.45
C TYR A 130 -2.37 -8.49 7.55
N GLU A 131 -1.85 -8.09 8.70
CA GLU A 131 -0.43 -7.78 8.87
C GLU A 131 0.47 -8.99 8.55
N VAL A 132 0.13 -10.17 9.11
CA VAL A 132 0.91 -11.39 8.87
C VAL A 132 0.79 -11.85 7.42
N SER A 133 -0.42 -11.85 6.86
CA SER A 133 -0.64 -12.31 5.47
C SER A 133 -0.07 -11.35 4.43
N CYS A 134 -0.14 -10.03 4.66
CA CYS A 134 0.48 -9.00 3.84
C CYS A 134 2.01 -9.16 3.84
N ARG A 135 2.62 -9.42 5.00
CA ARG A 135 4.06 -9.70 5.06
C ARG A 135 4.47 -10.92 4.25
N LYS A 136 3.72 -12.02 4.35
CA LYS A 136 3.98 -13.22 3.54
C LYS A 136 3.86 -12.93 2.04
N PHE A 137 2.83 -12.19 1.65
CA PHE A 137 2.61 -11.77 0.27
C PHE A 137 3.77 -10.91 -0.27
N LEU A 138 4.18 -9.87 0.46
CA LEU A 138 5.25 -8.98 0.02
C LEU A 138 6.61 -9.68 -0.04
N ASN A 139 6.93 -10.55 0.93
CA ASN A 139 8.15 -11.34 0.85
C ASN A 139 8.17 -12.24 -0.39
N ALA A 140 7.05 -12.93 -0.69
CA ALA A 140 6.96 -13.74 -1.90
C ALA A 140 7.13 -12.91 -3.19
N ILE A 141 6.59 -11.68 -3.22
CA ILE A 141 6.81 -10.75 -4.35
C ILE A 141 8.29 -10.42 -4.50
N ASN A 142 8.93 -10.00 -3.40
CA ASN A 142 10.31 -9.56 -3.41
C ASN A 142 11.27 -10.71 -3.77
N GLU A 143 11.01 -11.92 -3.28
CA GLU A 143 11.76 -13.15 -3.62
C GLU A 143 11.57 -13.55 -5.09
N SER A 144 10.40 -13.28 -5.68
CA SER A 144 10.13 -13.56 -7.10
C SER A 144 10.81 -12.60 -8.08
N GLN A 145 11.41 -11.52 -7.57
CA GLN A 145 12.11 -10.49 -8.36
C GLN A 145 13.56 -10.34 -7.88
N PRO A 146 14.40 -11.40 -7.94
CA PRO A 146 15.70 -11.40 -7.27
C PRO A 146 16.72 -10.40 -7.87
N CYS A 147 16.60 -10.07 -9.16
CA CYS A 147 17.54 -9.15 -9.83
C CYS A 147 17.07 -7.70 -9.83
N ASP A 148 15.76 -7.47 -9.96
CA ASP A 148 15.19 -6.13 -10.14
C ASP A 148 14.41 -5.62 -8.91
N GLY A 149 14.11 -6.51 -7.96
CA GLY A 149 13.45 -6.18 -6.72
C GLY A 149 14.31 -5.27 -5.86
N ARG A 150 13.70 -4.23 -5.30
CA ARG A 150 14.43 -3.20 -4.53
C ARG A 150 14.30 -3.34 -3.01
N VAL A 151 13.69 -4.43 -2.55
CA VAL A 151 13.47 -4.73 -1.12
C VAL A 151 13.88 -6.17 -0.87
N HIS A 152 14.76 -6.37 0.11
CA HIS A 152 15.22 -7.70 0.52
C HIS A 152 14.92 -7.90 2.00
N SER A 153 14.18 -8.97 2.32
CA SER A 153 13.84 -9.35 3.69
C SER A 153 14.76 -10.49 4.11
N LEU A 154 15.53 -10.28 5.18
CA LEU A 154 16.43 -11.31 5.72
C LEU A 154 15.96 -11.73 7.12
N PRO A 155 16.01 -13.03 7.44
CA PRO A 155 15.77 -13.48 8.81
C PRO A 155 16.87 -12.93 9.72
N CYS A 156 16.47 -12.34 10.84
CA CYS A 156 17.37 -11.75 11.83
C CYS A 156 17.35 -12.58 13.13
N LEU A 157 18.53 -12.99 13.61
CA LEU A 157 18.66 -13.80 14.83
C LEU A 157 18.41 -12.95 16.09
N HIS A 158 19.07 -11.80 16.19
CA HIS A 158 18.93 -10.79 17.24
C HIS A 158 19.39 -9.43 16.69
N ALA A 159 18.91 -8.34 17.27
CA ALA A 159 19.32 -6.99 16.93
C ALA A 159 19.69 -6.22 18.20
N VAL A 160 20.80 -5.48 18.17
CA VAL A 160 21.35 -4.76 19.33
C VAL A 160 21.54 -3.29 18.97
N VAL A 161 21.09 -2.38 19.83
CA VAL A 161 21.28 -0.93 19.69
C VAL A 161 22.46 -0.49 20.56
N SER A 162 23.37 0.30 19.98
CA SER A 162 24.55 0.86 20.64
C SER A 162 25.45 -0.17 21.34
N GLY A 163 25.40 -1.43 20.90
CA GLY A 163 26.21 -2.53 21.45
C GLY A 163 25.77 -3.05 22.82
N SER A 164 24.69 -2.53 23.41
CA SER A 164 24.31 -2.85 24.81
C SER A 164 22.84 -3.17 25.02
N VAL A 165 21.94 -2.75 24.12
CA VAL A 165 20.50 -2.95 24.29
C VAL A 165 19.98 -3.93 23.23
N GLU A 166 19.69 -5.17 23.62
CA GLU A 166 19.04 -6.13 22.74
C GLU A 166 17.56 -5.78 22.52
N LEU A 167 17.13 -5.78 21.25
CA LEU A 167 15.75 -5.52 20.86
C LEU A 167 14.91 -6.79 20.94
N LEU A 168 13.71 -6.65 21.50
CA LEU A 168 12.74 -7.74 21.55
C LEU A 168 12.17 -8.02 20.16
N LYS A 169 12.07 -9.31 19.82
CA LYS A 169 11.38 -9.73 18.58
C LYS A 169 9.90 -9.34 18.66
N PRO A 170 9.28 -8.90 17.54
CA PRO A 170 7.85 -8.64 17.51
C PRO A 170 7.06 -9.90 17.88
N MET A 171 6.13 -9.78 18.83
CA MET A 171 5.20 -10.87 19.12
C MET A 171 4.27 -11.06 17.93
N THR A 172 4.40 -12.15 17.20
CA THR A 172 3.35 -12.58 16.28
C THR A 172 2.30 -13.31 17.11
N SER A 173 1.05 -12.86 17.10
CA SER A 173 -0.07 -13.63 17.63
C SER A 173 -0.20 -14.94 16.83
N SER A 174 0.45 -15.99 17.31
CA SER A 174 0.14 -17.37 16.96
C SER A 174 -0.97 -17.83 17.91
N GLY A 175 -2.20 -17.72 17.43
CA GLY A 175 -3.43 -18.23 18.03
C GLY A 175 -4.50 -18.29 16.96
#